data_AF-A0A1W9U9D8-F1
#
_entry.id   AF-A0A1W9U9D8-F1
#
_cell.length_a   1.000
_cell.length_b   1.000
_cell.length_c   1.000
_cell.angle_alpha   90.00
_cell.angle_beta   90.00
_cell.angle_gamma   90.00
#
_symmetry.space_group_name_H-M   'P 1'
#
loop_
_entity.id
_entity.type
_entity.pdbx_description
1 polymer ?
#
loop_
_entity_poly.entity_id
_entity_poly.type
_entity_poly.pdbx_seq_one_letter_code
_entity_poly.pdbx_strand_id
1 'polypeptide(L)'
;MLNDSGMSDKARAILFWLTIALIIIVAVMAIVTILRACNSIISPPEEPLTISPGEISLCSGEQHQFTVAGNLDVSWEATGGIISNGGLFTAGDVPGDYTVTAAGVDTRQQVEAVVHITTCAPSPTPEPSPTAAPTDTPTPEAIAPQSTDPQGDVGAYENSAPVEGIPAGVDISGASIAADLHVSLQPTEGVPPELTDWASEGEILLWIALHTPIPNPPPVYMNWLFALDVDGNTATGRPAGSRRINPDLGDEAVIGVSYDPATAAYEPYFLVWDATQASWISGPERGRAAGDRLLSRFAVIQDLKGF
;
A
#
# COMPACT_ATOMS: atom_id res chain seq x y z
N MET A 1 34.32 -91.22 5.75
CA MET A 1 34.02 -91.11 4.31
C MET A 1 33.01 -89.98 4.16
N LEU A 2 33.49 -88.76 3.88
CA LEU A 2 32.62 -87.60 3.64
C LEU A 2 32.09 -87.75 2.21
N ASN A 3 30.78 -87.91 2.08
CA ASN A 3 30.10 -88.11 0.81
C ASN A 3 30.11 -86.78 0.06
N ASP A 4 31.09 -86.60 -0.84
CA ASP A 4 31.22 -85.42 -1.68
C ASP A 4 30.10 -85.46 -2.75
N SER A 5 28.92 -85.04 -2.30
CA SER A 5 27.70 -84.96 -3.09
C SER A 5 27.79 -83.68 -3.90
N GLY A 6 28.68 -83.70 -4.90
CA GLY A 6 28.95 -82.57 -5.79
C GLY A 6 27.67 -82.08 -6.46
N MET A 7 27.39 -80.80 -6.27
CA MET A 7 26.24 -80.09 -6.80
C MET A 7 26.12 -80.25 -8.33
N SER A 8 24.93 -80.61 -8.84
CA SER A 8 24.71 -80.85 -10.28
C SER A 8 24.98 -79.60 -11.14
N ASP A 9 25.37 -79.77 -12.41
CA ASP A 9 25.64 -78.64 -13.31
C ASP A 9 24.44 -77.69 -13.49
N LYS A 10 23.22 -78.23 -13.42
CA LYS A 10 21.99 -77.42 -13.40
C LYS A 10 21.89 -76.57 -12.13
N ALA A 11 22.23 -77.14 -10.97
CA ALA A 11 22.27 -76.40 -9.72
C ALA A 11 23.37 -75.32 -9.72
N ARG A 12 24.53 -75.57 -10.35
CA ARG A 12 25.58 -74.56 -10.55
C ARG A 12 25.12 -73.42 -11.46
N ALA A 13 24.42 -73.72 -12.55
CA ALA A 13 23.86 -72.71 -13.45
C ALA A 13 22.76 -71.87 -12.77
N ILE A 14 21.87 -72.51 -11.99
CA ILE A 14 20.85 -71.82 -11.20
C ILE A 14 21.50 -70.90 -10.18
N LEU A 15 22.47 -71.38 -9.41
CA LEU A 15 23.22 -70.57 -8.44
C LEU A 15 23.94 -69.40 -9.12
N PHE A 16 24.53 -69.62 -10.29
CA PHE A 16 25.18 -68.54 -11.05
C PHE A 16 24.19 -67.43 -11.44
N TRP A 17 23.05 -67.78 -12.03
CA TRP A 17 22.01 -66.80 -12.36
C TRP A 17 21.39 -66.13 -11.13
N LEU A 18 21.23 -66.86 -10.04
CA LEU A 18 20.71 -66.33 -8.77
C LEU A 18 21.70 -65.34 -8.16
N THR A 19 23.01 -65.60 -8.23
CA THR A 19 24.04 -64.63 -7.80
C THR A 19 24.05 -63.37 -8.65
N ILE A 20 23.90 -63.47 -9.97
CA ILE A 20 23.80 -62.30 -10.85
C ILE A 20 22.55 -61.47 -10.49
N ALA A 21 21.40 -62.11 -10.32
CA ALA A 21 20.17 -61.43 -9.93
C ALA A 21 20.31 -60.73 -8.57
N LEU A 22 20.93 -61.39 -7.58
CA LEU A 22 21.19 -60.82 -6.27
C LEU A 22 22.12 -59.60 -6.34
N ILE A 23 23.19 -59.66 -7.15
CA ILE A 23 24.11 -58.53 -7.36
C ILE A 23 23.37 -57.34 -7.98
N ILE A 24 22.49 -57.58 -8.97
CA ILE A 24 21.68 -56.52 -9.59
C ILE A 24 20.74 -55.89 -8.57
N ILE A 25 20.06 -56.69 -7.74
CA ILE A 25 19.16 -56.18 -6.69
C ILE A 25 19.92 -55.31 -5.69
N VAL A 26 21.09 -55.76 -5.23
CA VAL A 26 21.94 -55.00 -4.31
C VAL A 26 22.43 -53.70 -4.96
N ALA A 27 22.81 -53.74 -6.25
CA ALA A 27 23.21 -52.55 -6.99
C ALA A 27 22.05 -51.54 -7.14
N VAL A 28 20.85 -52.01 -7.46
CA VAL A 28 19.65 -51.15 -7.56
C VAL A 28 19.30 -50.56 -6.20
N MET A 29 19.31 -51.36 -5.13
CA MET A 29 19.09 -50.89 -3.76
C MET A 29 20.13 -49.83 -3.36
N ALA A 30 21.42 -50.06 -3.66
CA ALA A 30 22.49 -49.10 -3.41
C ALA A 30 22.26 -47.80 -4.19
N ILE A 31 21.92 -47.88 -5.48
CA ILE A 31 21.60 -46.71 -6.32
C ILE A 31 20.40 -45.94 -5.75
N VAL A 32 19.32 -46.62 -5.36
CA VAL A 32 18.15 -45.97 -4.74
C VAL A 32 18.51 -45.31 -3.41
N THR A 33 19.34 -45.94 -2.57
CA THR A 33 19.81 -45.33 -1.32
C THR A 33 20.72 -44.13 -1.56
N ILE A 34 21.59 -44.18 -2.57
CA ILE A 34 22.45 -43.06 -2.96
C ILE A 34 21.61 -41.93 -3.54
N LEU A 35 20.63 -42.22 -4.39
CA LEU A 35 19.73 -41.20 -4.96
C LEU A 35 18.88 -40.52 -3.88
N ARG A 36 18.36 -41.27 -2.90
CA ARG A 36 17.65 -40.70 -1.74
C ARG A 36 18.56 -39.89 -0.83
N ALA A 37 19.79 -40.35 -0.61
CA ALA A 37 20.79 -39.60 0.14
C ALA A 37 21.16 -38.30 -0.59
N CYS A 38 21.43 -38.35 -1.91
CA CYS A 38 21.71 -37.19 -2.76
C CYS A 38 20.56 -36.17 -2.78
N ASN A 39 19.30 -36.62 -2.74
CA ASN A 39 18.15 -35.72 -2.67
C ASN A 39 18.04 -34.99 -1.32
N SER A 40 18.73 -35.47 -0.28
CA SER A 40 18.79 -34.81 1.04
C SER A 40 19.96 -33.84 1.20
N ILE A 41 20.91 -33.79 0.24
CA ILE A 41 22.12 -32.95 0.30
C ILE A 41 21.99 -31.66 -0.53
N ILE A 42 20.85 -31.46 -1.21
CA ILE A 42 20.63 -30.32 -2.13
C ILE A 42 19.44 -29.46 -1.66
N SER A 43 18.89 -29.69 -0.46
CA SER A 43 17.97 -28.70 0.09
C SER A 43 18.79 -27.48 0.49
N PRO A 44 18.55 -26.30 -0.11
CA PRO A 44 19.18 -25.07 0.34
C PRO A 44 18.88 -24.88 1.84
N PRO A 45 19.80 -24.26 2.61
CA PRO A 45 19.52 -23.91 3.99
C PRO A 45 18.26 -23.05 4.00
N GLU A 46 17.21 -23.57 4.64
CA GLU A 46 15.95 -22.85 4.81
C GLU A 46 16.26 -21.63 5.69
N GLU A 47 16.14 -20.43 5.13
CA GLU A 47 16.35 -19.22 5.91
C GLU A 47 15.38 -19.22 7.09
N PRO A 48 15.85 -18.94 8.32
CA PRO A 48 14.97 -18.92 9.47
C PRO A 48 13.99 -17.76 9.32
N LEU A 49 12.68 -18.04 9.41
CA LEU A 49 11.67 -16.99 9.56
C LEU A 49 12.03 -16.13 10.77
N THR A 50 11.85 -14.82 10.65
CA THR A 50 11.96 -13.89 11.77
C THR A 50 10.82 -12.90 11.71
N ILE A 51 10.14 -12.69 12.83
CA ILE A 51 9.01 -11.77 12.96
C ILE A 51 9.49 -10.43 13.55
N SER A 52 9.01 -9.32 13.01
CA SER A 52 9.35 -7.97 13.46
C SER A 52 8.09 -7.09 13.61
N PRO A 53 7.94 -6.39 14.75
CA PRO A 53 8.78 -6.49 15.95
C PRO A 53 8.57 -7.84 16.68
N GLY A 54 9.55 -8.29 17.47
CA GLY A 54 9.39 -9.50 18.29
C GLY A 54 8.58 -9.28 19.57
N GLU A 55 8.45 -8.03 20.01
CA GLU A 55 7.68 -7.63 21.19
C GLU A 55 7.20 -6.18 21.03
N ILE A 56 5.97 -5.87 21.44
CA ILE A 56 5.42 -4.52 21.42
C ILE A 56 4.39 -4.30 22.54
N SER A 57 4.27 -3.07 23.03
CA SER A 57 3.17 -2.63 23.89
C SER A 57 2.20 -1.73 23.12
N LEU A 58 0.91 -2.03 23.19
CA LEU A 58 -0.16 -1.31 22.52
C LEU A 58 -1.25 -0.87 23.50
N CYS A 59 -1.86 0.26 23.23
CA CYS A 59 -3.10 0.66 23.88
C CYS A 59 -4.28 -0.16 23.32
N SER A 60 -5.33 -0.37 24.12
CA SER A 60 -6.58 -0.94 23.59
C SER A 60 -7.08 -0.18 22.37
N GLY A 61 -7.41 -0.89 21.29
CA GLY A 61 -7.84 -0.33 20.00
C GLY A 61 -6.72 0.15 19.07
N GLU A 62 -5.46 0.16 19.52
CA GLU A 62 -4.31 0.54 18.71
C GLU A 62 -3.93 -0.58 17.73
N GLN A 63 -3.35 -0.20 16.58
CA GLN A 63 -2.97 -1.14 15.53
C GLN A 63 -1.46 -1.14 15.32
N HIS A 64 -0.91 -2.30 14.98
CA HIS A 64 0.50 -2.44 14.63
C HIS A 64 0.73 -3.50 13.55
N GLN A 65 1.71 -3.26 12.69
CA GLN A 65 2.05 -4.15 11.59
C GLN A 65 3.18 -5.11 12.01
N PHE A 66 2.91 -6.41 11.98
CA PHE A 66 3.94 -7.44 12.05
C PHE A 66 4.38 -7.84 10.65
N THR A 67 5.68 -8.07 10.48
CA THR A 67 6.27 -8.53 9.22
C THR A 67 7.13 -9.75 9.48
N VAL A 68 7.22 -10.65 8.51
CA VAL A 68 8.13 -11.80 8.55
C VAL A 68 9.21 -11.60 7.49
N ALA A 69 10.48 -11.71 7.86
CA ALA A 69 11.58 -11.69 6.91
C ALA A 69 11.72 -13.07 6.23
N GLY A 70 11.99 -13.03 4.92
CA GLY A 70 12.03 -14.19 4.03
C GLY A 70 10.90 -14.13 3.00
N ASN A 71 11.18 -14.45 1.74
CA ASN A 71 10.17 -14.49 0.66
C ASN A 71 9.27 -15.74 0.79
N LEU A 72 8.62 -15.91 1.94
CA LEU A 72 7.81 -17.07 2.28
C LEU A 72 6.39 -16.63 2.64
N ASP A 73 5.42 -17.31 2.06
CA ASP A 73 4.01 -17.13 2.40
C ASP A 73 3.78 -17.63 3.83
N VAL A 74 3.17 -16.78 4.66
CA VAL A 74 2.85 -17.08 6.06
C VAL A 74 1.36 -16.92 6.33
N SER A 75 0.85 -17.73 7.25
CA SER A 75 -0.46 -17.59 7.85
C SER A 75 -0.33 -16.97 9.23
N TRP A 76 -1.24 -16.06 9.56
CA TRP A 76 -1.22 -15.28 10.80
C TRP A 76 -2.33 -15.71 11.76
N GLU A 77 -1.99 -15.81 13.03
CA GLU A 77 -2.93 -16.07 14.13
C GLU A 77 -2.59 -15.20 15.34
N ALA A 78 -3.60 -14.85 16.14
CA ALA A 78 -3.43 -14.08 17.37
C ALA A 78 -4.31 -14.62 18.50
N THR A 79 -3.78 -14.66 19.72
CA THR A 79 -4.51 -15.15 20.91
C THR A 79 -5.36 -14.09 21.63
N GLY A 80 -5.26 -12.83 21.20
CA GLY A 80 -6.15 -11.74 21.56
C GLY A 80 -6.00 -10.58 20.58
N GLY A 81 -7.02 -9.73 20.47
CA GLY A 81 -7.11 -8.80 19.33
C GLY A 81 -7.49 -9.52 18.03
N ILE A 82 -7.23 -8.87 16.89
CA ILE A 82 -7.51 -9.41 15.55
C ILE A 82 -6.28 -9.16 14.68
N ILE A 83 -5.78 -10.19 13.99
CA ILE A 83 -4.71 -10.04 13.01
C ILE A 83 -5.19 -10.37 11.60
N SER A 84 -4.83 -9.53 10.63
CA SER A 84 -5.13 -9.76 9.23
C SER A 84 -4.17 -10.78 8.59
N ASN A 85 -4.51 -11.30 7.41
CA ASN A 85 -3.60 -12.16 6.64
C ASN A 85 -2.33 -11.43 6.16
N GLY A 86 -2.32 -10.09 6.23
CA GLY A 86 -1.16 -9.26 5.95
C GLY A 86 -0.33 -8.93 7.19
N GLY A 87 -0.65 -9.45 8.38
CA GLY A 87 0.09 -9.21 9.62
C GLY A 87 -0.29 -7.92 10.38
N LEU A 88 -1.36 -7.22 9.97
CA LEU A 88 -1.85 -6.05 10.71
C LEU A 88 -2.66 -6.50 11.92
N PHE A 89 -2.13 -6.26 13.11
CA PHE A 89 -2.73 -6.60 14.39
C PHE A 89 -3.48 -5.41 14.99
N THR A 90 -4.72 -5.62 15.45
CA THR A 90 -5.52 -4.66 16.22
C THR A 90 -5.66 -5.14 17.67
N ALA A 91 -5.21 -4.33 18.62
CA ALA A 91 -5.30 -4.63 20.04
C ALA A 91 -6.76 -4.62 20.53
N GLY A 92 -7.16 -5.69 21.22
CA GLY A 92 -8.49 -5.78 21.85
C GLY A 92 -8.64 -4.91 23.10
N ASP A 93 -9.85 -4.87 23.65
CA ASP A 93 -10.20 -4.02 24.79
C ASP A 93 -9.76 -4.58 26.16
N VAL A 94 -9.22 -5.81 26.20
CA VAL A 94 -8.82 -6.48 27.44
C VAL A 94 -7.30 -6.40 27.60
N PRO A 95 -6.78 -5.67 28.60
CA PRO A 95 -5.35 -5.65 28.89
C PRO A 95 -4.78 -7.03 29.23
N GLY A 96 -3.56 -7.30 28.81
CA GLY A 96 -2.88 -8.56 29.02
C GLY A 96 -1.79 -8.83 28.00
N ASP A 97 -1.13 -9.96 28.16
CA ASP A 97 -0.09 -10.44 27.25
C ASP A 97 -0.71 -11.40 26.24
N TYR A 98 -0.49 -11.12 24.96
CA TYR A 98 -1.01 -11.90 23.84
C TYR A 98 0.12 -12.28 22.90
N THR A 99 -0.15 -13.27 22.06
CA THR A 99 0.83 -13.80 21.12
C THR A 99 0.30 -13.65 19.72
N VAL A 100 1.14 -13.12 18.84
CA VAL A 100 0.97 -13.14 17.39
C VAL A 100 1.89 -14.21 16.84
N THR A 101 1.33 -15.12 16.04
CA THR A 101 2.05 -16.25 15.48
C THR A 101 2.00 -16.19 13.95
N ALA A 102 3.16 -16.31 13.31
CA ALA A 102 3.28 -16.47 11.88
C ALA A 102 3.80 -17.87 11.55
N ALA A 103 3.05 -18.65 10.80
CA ALA A 103 3.41 -20.00 10.38
C ALA A 103 3.57 -20.07 8.86
N GLY A 104 4.71 -20.57 8.37
CA GLY A 104 4.94 -20.75 6.94
C GLY A 104 3.94 -21.72 6.33
N VAL A 105 3.36 -21.37 5.19
CA VAL A 105 2.32 -22.17 4.52
C VAL A 105 2.90 -23.44 3.91
N ASP A 106 4.07 -23.33 3.28
CA ASP A 106 4.77 -24.43 2.62
C ASP A 106 5.93 -25.00 3.45
N THR A 107 6.17 -24.45 4.64
CA THR A 107 7.25 -24.85 5.54
C THR A 107 6.72 -25.35 6.88
N ARG A 108 7.59 -25.90 7.72
CA ARG A 108 7.25 -26.20 9.13
C ARG A 108 7.76 -25.12 10.08
N GLN A 109 8.16 -23.97 9.55
CA GLN A 109 8.70 -22.88 10.35
C GLN A 109 7.54 -22.07 10.95
N GLN A 110 7.72 -21.69 12.21
CA GLN A 110 6.77 -20.87 12.95
C GLN A 110 7.56 -19.91 13.83
N VAL A 111 7.08 -18.67 13.91
CA VAL A 111 7.66 -17.62 14.76
C VAL A 111 6.56 -16.87 15.49
N GLU A 112 6.92 -16.31 16.65
CA GLU A 112 6.00 -15.67 17.57
C GLU A 112 6.50 -14.29 17.97
N ALA A 113 5.57 -13.36 18.13
CA ALA A 113 5.79 -12.05 18.73
C ALA A 113 4.85 -11.85 19.92
N VAL A 114 5.33 -11.12 20.93
CA VAL A 114 4.57 -10.82 22.16
C VAL A 114 3.93 -9.44 22.05
N VAL A 115 2.65 -9.34 22.42
CA VAL A 115 1.91 -8.08 22.46
C VAL A 115 1.39 -7.82 23.86
N HIS A 116 1.82 -6.72 24.45
CA HIS A 116 1.34 -6.22 25.74
C HIS A 116 0.23 -5.21 25.50
N ILE A 117 -1.03 -5.61 25.70
CA ILE A 117 -2.16 -4.67 25.64
C ILE A 117 -2.32 -3.99 26.99
N THR A 118 -2.33 -2.67 26.99
CA THR A 118 -2.49 -1.85 28.20
C THR A 118 -3.66 -0.87 28.04
N THR A 119 -4.31 -0.53 29.15
CA THR A 119 -5.26 0.59 29.17
C THR A 119 -4.48 1.89 29.23
N CYS A 120 -4.42 2.60 28.11
CA CYS A 120 -3.89 3.95 28.08
C CYS A 120 -4.98 4.94 28.49
N ALA A 121 -4.63 5.91 29.34
CA ALA A 121 -5.55 6.99 29.67
C ALA A 121 -5.81 7.84 28.40
N PRO A 122 -7.06 8.21 28.07
CA PRO A 122 -7.27 9.22 27.04
C PRO A 122 -6.53 10.49 27.47
N SER A 123 -5.80 11.09 26.52
CA SER A 123 -5.12 12.37 26.74
C SER A 123 -6.10 13.38 27.36
N PRO A 124 -5.74 14.09 28.45
CA PRO A 124 -6.69 14.94 29.14
C PRO A 124 -7.15 16.08 28.23
N THR A 125 -8.46 16.15 28.00
CA THR A 125 -9.14 17.28 27.37
C THR A 125 -8.73 18.58 28.10
N PRO A 126 -8.38 19.68 27.39
CA PRO A 126 -8.02 20.93 28.03
C PRO A 126 -9.18 21.44 28.89
N GLU A 127 -8.88 21.75 30.14
CA GLU A 127 -9.83 22.19 31.16
C GLU A 127 -10.40 23.59 30.82
N PRO A 128 -11.73 23.79 30.76
CA PRO A 128 -12.29 25.11 30.49
C PRO A 128 -12.28 25.98 31.76
N SER A 129 -11.86 27.24 31.58
CA SER A 129 -11.99 28.33 32.55
C SER A 129 -13.48 28.55 32.94
N PRO A 130 -13.84 28.93 34.18
CA PRO A 130 -15.20 28.83 34.69
C PRO A 130 -16.17 29.83 34.03
N THR A 131 -17.26 29.32 33.43
CA THR A 131 -18.36 30.11 32.87
C THR A 131 -19.46 30.35 33.92
N ALA A 132 -19.93 31.61 33.99
CA ALA A 132 -21.04 32.05 34.82
C ALA A 132 -22.41 31.57 34.31
N ALA A 133 -23.29 31.19 35.26
CA ALA A 133 -24.76 31.08 35.29
C ALA A 133 -25.54 30.51 34.06
N PRO A 134 -26.64 29.76 34.31
CA PRO A 134 -27.13 28.75 33.38
C PRO A 134 -28.09 29.34 32.33
N THR A 135 -27.94 28.92 31.07
CA THR A 135 -28.98 29.05 30.03
C THR A 135 -28.89 27.89 29.04
N ASP A 136 -30.03 27.19 28.92
CA ASP A 136 -30.57 26.32 27.86
C ASP A 136 -29.69 25.27 27.15
N THR A 137 -30.24 24.06 27.12
CA THR A 137 -29.76 22.86 26.41
C THR A 137 -29.27 23.15 24.99
N PRO A 138 -28.04 22.72 24.60
CA PRO A 138 -27.55 22.99 23.27
C PRO A 138 -28.22 22.06 22.25
N THR A 139 -28.85 22.70 21.27
CA THR A 139 -29.00 22.22 19.88
C THR A 139 -27.64 21.69 19.38
N PRO A 140 -27.59 20.61 18.56
CA PRO A 140 -26.34 20.02 18.08
C PRO A 140 -25.38 21.09 17.53
N GLU A 141 -24.14 21.02 17.99
CA GLU A 141 -23.07 21.95 17.63
C GLU A 141 -22.85 21.88 16.11
N ALA A 142 -23.06 23.01 15.44
CA ALA A 142 -22.76 23.16 14.04
C ALA A 142 -21.25 22.96 13.86
N ILE A 143 -20.90 22.15 12.86
CA ILE A 143 -19.55 22.00 12.32
C ILE A 143 -18.91 23.39 12.26
N ALA A 144 -17.74 23.55 12.90
CA ALA A 144 -16.99 24.80 12.86
C ALA A 144 -16.89 25.28 11.40
N PRO A 145 -17.13 26.57 11.11
CA PRO A 145 -17.01 27.07 9.75
C PRO A 145 -15.62 26.70 9.23
N GLN A 146 -15.59 26.06 8.05
CA GLN A 146 -14.36 25.79 7.31
C GLN A 146 -13.53 27.08 7.29
N SER A 147 -12.22 26.96 7.53
CA SER A 147 -11.30 28.10 7.48
C SER A 147 -11.56 28.90 6.22
N THR A 148 -11.97 30.16 6.37
CA THR A 148 -12.16 31.06 5.24
C THR A 148 -10.83 31.21 4.54
N ASP A 149 -10.80 30.81 3.27
CA ASP A 149 -9.69 31.00 2.36
C ASP A 149 -9.19 32.47 2.42
N PRO A 150 -7.89 32.72 2.72
CA PRO A 150 -7.35 34.06 2.80
C PRO A 150 -7.35 34.76 1.43
N GLN A 151 -8.08 35.87 1.35
CA GLN A 151 -8.13 36.74 0.17
C GLN A 151 -6.73 37.08 -0.38
N GLY A 152 -6.41 36.62 -1.60
CA GLY A 152 -5.23 37.02 -2.36
C GLY A 152 -4.15 35.94 -2.59
N ASP A 153 -4.44 34.68 -2.29
CA ASP A 153 -3.61 33.53 -2.66
C ASP A 153 -3.82 33.07 -4.12
N VAL A 154 -4.94 33.46 -4.75
CA VAL A 154 -5.20 33.22 -6.17
C VAL A 154 -4.63 34.33 -7.07
N GLY A 155 -3.84 33.92 -8.08
CA GLY A 155 -3.24 34.80 -9.08
C GLY A 155 -3.59 34.43 -10.53
N ALA A 156 -3.59 35.41 -11.43
CA ALA A 156 -3.85 35.19 -12.84
C ALA A 156 -2.67 34.44 -13.49
N TYR A 157 -2.95 33.37 -14.23
CA TYR A 157 -1.89 32.51 -14.80
C TYR A 157 -0.88 33.27 -15.68
N GLU A 158 -1.33 34.21 -16.51
CA GLU A 158 -0.46 34.90 -17.48
C GLU A 158 0.59 35.81 -16.85
N ASN A 159 0.28 36.43 -15.71
CA ASN A 159 1.12 37.48 -15.12
C ASN A 159 1.29 37.39 -13.59
N SER A 160 0.70 36.38 -12.96
CA SER A 160 0.70 36.16 -11.50
C SER A 160 0.16 37.34 -10.69
N ALA A 161 -0.58 38.26 -11.32
CA ALA A 161 -1.21 39.36 -10.61
C ALA A 161 -2.34 38.81 -9.71
N PRO A 162 -2.53 39.34 -8.49
CA PRO A 162 -3.66 38.97 -7.64
C PRO A 162 -4.98 39.15 -8.40
N VAL A 163 -5.89 38.19 -8.26
CA VAL A 163 -7.23 38.26 -8.86
C VAL A 163 -8.24 38.65 -7.79
N GLU A 164 -8.92 39.78 -7.98
CA GLU A 164 -10.07 40.14 -7.15
C GLU A 164 -11.35 39.46 -7.66
N GLY A 165 -12.21 39.00 -6.74
CA GLY A 165 -13.55 38.50 -7.08
C GLY A 165 -13.64 37.02 -7.46
N ILE A 166 -12.64 36.21 -7.11
CA ILE A 166 -12.80 34.75 -7.13
C ILE A 166 -13.86 34.38 -6.07
N PRO A 167 -14.91 33.62 -6.41
CA PRO A 167 -15.89 33.18 -5.42
C PRO A 167 -15.24 32.26 -4.37
N ALA A 168 -15.73 32.27 -3.12
CA ALA A 168 -15.27 31.32 -2.11
C ALA A 168 -15.59 29.87 -2.52
N GLY A 169 -14.71 28.92 -2.19
CA GLY A 169 -14.91 27.49 -2.51
C GLY A 169 -14.36 27.07 -3.88
N VAL A 170 -13.45 27.87 -4.44
CA VAL A 170 -12.69 27.57 -5.66
C VAL A 170 -11.41 26.79 -5.33
N ASP A 171 -11.27 26.27 -4.11
CA ASP A 171 -10.04 25.58 -3.69
C ASP A 171 -10.24 24.09 -3.47
N ILE A 172 -9.11 23.40 -3.53
CA ILE A 172 -9.00 21.98 -3.20
C ILE A 172 -9.13 21.86 -1.67
N SER A 173 -10.24 21.29 -1.23
CA SER A 173 -10.51 21.00 0.19
C SER A 173 -9.72 19.79 0.72
N GLY A 174 -9.28 18.92 -0.18
CA GLY A 174 -8.51 17.73 0.13
C GLY A 174 -7.98 17.08 -1.14
N ALA A 175 -6.85 16.40 -1.02
CA ALA A 175 -6.22 15.67 -2.11
C ALA A 175 -5.23 14.64 -1.55
N SER A 176 -4.59 13.86 -2.43
CA SER A 176 -3.43 13.01 -2.10
C SER A 176 -2.18 13.84 -1.74
N ILE A 177 -2.26 14.74 -0.77
CA ILE A 177 -1.17 15.59 -0.28
C ILE A 177 -0.94 15.27 1.20
N ALA A 178 0.29 14.95 1.56
CA ALA A 178 0.70 14.70 2.94
C ALA A 178 0.86 16.02 3.72
N ALA A 179 1.01 15.92 5.05
CA ALA A 179 1.11 17.09 5.92
C ALA A 179 2.33 17.98 5.65
N ASP A 180 3.34 17.46 4.95
CA ASP A 180 4.55 18.16 4.51
C ASP A 180 4.41 18.81 3.12
N LEU A 181 3.19 18.82 2.55
CA LEU A 181 2.83 19.36 1.25
C LEU A 181 3.39 18.59 0.03
N HIS A 182 3.95 17.40 0.23
CA HIS A 182 4.29 16.50 -0.87
C HIS A 182 3.11 15.59 -1.25
N VAL A 183 3.15 15.06 -2.46
CA VAL A 183 2.12 14.12 -2.94
C VAL A 183 2.26 12.79 -2.20
N SER A 184 1.18 12.36 -1.54
CA SER A 184 1.12 11.05 -0.90
C SER A 184 0.95 9.97 -1.96
N LEU A 185 1.97 9.12 -2.07
CA LEU A 185 1.96 7.94 -2.96
C LEU A 185 1.52 6.66 -2.23
N GLN A 186 1.03 6.78 -0.99
CA GLN A 186 0.48 5.66 -0.24
C GLN A 186 -1.04 5.60 -0.43
N PRO A 187 -1.58 4.55 -1.05
CA PRO A 187 -2.99 4.48 -1.44
C PRO A 187 -3.98 4.41 -0.26
N THR A 188 -3.50 4.22 0.98
CA THR A 188 -4.35 4.10 2.17
C THR A 188 -4.26 5.30 3.12
N GLU A 189 -3.30 6.21 2.91
CA GLU A 189 -3.09 7.34 3.82
C GLU A 189 -3.90 8.56 3.37
N GLY A 190 -4.81 9.02 4.24
CA GLY A 190 -5.62 10.22 3.99
C GLY A 190 -6.66 10.07 2.88
N VAL A 191 -6.80 8.87 2.29
CA VAL A 191 -7.78 8.60 1.24
C VAL A 191 -9.19 8.58 1.82
N PRO A 192 -10.16 9.27 1.20
CA PRO A 192 -11.55 9.26 1.62
C PRO A 192 -12.10 7.83 1.65
N PRO A 193 -12.94 7.48 2.65
CA PRO A 193 -13.48 6.12 2.80
C PRO A 193 -14.12 5.55 1.53
N GLU A 194 -14.81 6.40 0.75
CA GLU A 194 -15.47 6.05 -0.51
C GLU A 194 -14.49 5.64 -1.63
N LEU A 195 -13.21 5.98 -1.51
CA LEU A 195 -12.16 5.65 -2.48
C LEU A 195 -11.22 4.54 -2.00
N THR A 196 -11.43 3.99 -0.81
CA THR A 196 -10.48 3.04 -0.20
C THR A 196 -10.29 1.76 -1.01
N ASP A 197 -11.33 1.32 -1.74
CA ASP A 197 -11.27 0.13 -2.61
C ASP A 197 -10.84 0.44 -4.06
N TRP A 198 -10.50 1.70 -4.36
CA TRP A 198 -10.19 2.08 -5.74
C TRP A 198 -8.79 1.64 -6.15
N ALA A 199 -7.81 1.62 -5.24
CA ALA A 199 -6.45 1.14 -5.54
C ALA A 199 -6.17 -0.26 -5.00
N SER A 200 -5.45 -1.05 -5.80
CA SER A 200 -4.90 -2.35 -5.39
C SER A 200 -3.44 -2.23 -4.91
N GLU A 201 -2.90 -3.30 -4.36
CA GLU A 201 -1.48 -3.34 -4.00
C GLU A 201 -0.58 -3.07 -5.22
N GLY A 202 0.38 -2.15 -5.07
CA GLY A 202 1.25 -1.69 -6.15
C GLY A 202 0.66 -0.57 -7.03
N GLU A 203 -0.59 -0.19 -6.81
CA GLU A 203 -1.26 0.92 -7.47
C GLU A 203 -1.22 2.20 -6.62
N ILE A 204 -1.00 3.34 -7.27
CA ILE A 204 -1.14 4.67 -6.64
C ILE A 204 -2.49 5.26 -7.02
N LEU A 205 -3.28 5.64 -6.01
CA LEU A 205 -4.49 6.43 -6.16
C LEU A 205 -4.17 7.91 -5.96
N LEU A 206 -4.47 8.72 -6.98
CA LEU A 206 -4.50 10.16 -6.83
C LEU A 206 -5.94 10.66 -6.80
N TRP A 207 -6.26 11.60 -5.91
CA TRP A 207 -7.60 12.17 -5.84
C TRP A 207 -7.58 13.66 -5.48
N ILE A 208 -8.68 14.34 -5.86
CA ILE A 208 -8.98 15.73 -5.51
C ILE A 208 -10.43 15.79 -5.02
N ALA A 209 -10.64 16.52 -3.92
CA ALA A 209 -11.95 16.95 -3.44
C ALA A 209 -12.02 18.48 -3.42
N LEU A 210 -13.05 19.04 -4.04
CA LEU A 210 -13.28 20.48 -4.08
C LEU A 210 -14.18 20.92 -2.92
N HIS A 211 -13.99 22.15 -2.42
CA HIS A 211 -14.88 22.71 -1.41
C HIS A 211 -16.35 22.79 -1.90
N THR A 212 -17.29 22.66 -0.98
CA THR A 212 -18.73 22.78 -1.27
C THR A 212 -19.35 24.00 -0.58
N PRO A 213 -20.29 24.71 -1.22
CA PRO A 213 -20.74 24.51 -2.60
C PRO A 213 -19.67 24.99 -3.60
N ILE A 214 -19.43 24.22 -4.66
CA ILE A 214 -18.64 24.74 -5.77
C ILE A 214 -19.45 25.89 -6.37
N PRO A 215 -18.89 27.10 -6.52
CA PRO A 215 -19.62 28.27 -7.00
C PRO A 215 -20.32 27.97 -8.31
N ASN A 216 -21.65 28.07 -8.32
CA ASN A 216 -22.44 27.60 -9.45
C ASN A 216 -22.93 28.77 -10.34
N PRO A 217 -22.52 28.82 -11.62
CA PRO A 217 -21.28 28.31 -12.20
C PRO A 217 -20.13 29.34 -12.15
N PRO A 218 -18.86 28.90 -12.24
CA PRO A 218 -17.77 29.83 -12.44
C PRO A 218 -17.89 30.58 -13.79
N PRO A 219 -17.58 31.89 -13.85
CA PRO A 219 -17.81 32.69 -15.05
C PRO A 219 -16.74 32.49 -16.14
N VAL A 220 -15.66 31.78 -15.81
CA VAL A 220 -14.48 31.62 -16.68
C VAL A 220 -14.03 30.16 -16.67
N TYR A 221 -13.26 29.79 -17.70
CA TYR A 221 -12.55 28.52 -17.70
C TYR A 221 -11.63 28.43 -16.48
N MET A 222 -11.75 27.35 -15.73
CA MET A 222 -10.97 27.12 -14.51
C MET A 222 -10.30 25.76 -14.56
N ASN A 223 -9.15 25.66 -13.88
CA ASN A 223 -8.39 24.43 -13.84
C ASN A 223 -7.75 24.22 -12.46
N TRP A 224 -8.04 23.07 -11.86
CA TRP A 224 -7.44 22.57 -10.61
C TRP A 224 -6.54 21.42 -10.95
N LEU A 225 -5.25 21.53 -10.66
CA LEU A 225 -4.30 20.50 -11.08
C LEU A 225 -3.15 20.32 -10.10
N PHE A 226 -2.57 19.13 -10.14
CA PHE A 226 -1.26 18.85 -9.58
C PHE A 226 -0.31 18.47 -10.71
N ALA A 227 0.85 19.11 -10.73
CA ALA A 227 1.98 18.70 -11.56
C ALA A 227 2.95 17.92 -10.68
N LEU A 228 3.34 16.74 -11.14
CA LEU A 228 3.99 15.70 -10.35
C LEU A 228 5.35 15.36 -10.97
N ASP A 229 6.39 15.53 -10.18
CA ASP A 229 7.67 14.83 -10.35
C ASP A 229 7.50 13.43 -9.72
N VAL A 230 7.35 12.42 -10.56
CA VAL A 230 7.03 11.06 -10.09
C VAL A 230 8.28 10.22 -9.86
N ASP A 231 9.39 10.57 -10.50
CA ASP A 231 10.65 9.83 -10.36
C ASP A 231 11.66 10.48 -9.40
N GLY A 232 11.31 11.65 -8.86
CA GLY A 232 12.10 12.41 -7.89
C GLY A 232 13.34 13.04 -8.52
N ASN A 233 13.41 13.10 -9.85
CA ASN A 233 14.53 13.63 -10.59
C ASN A 233 14.11 14.85 -11.40
N THR A 234 14.43 16.02 -10.88
CA THR A 234 14.12 17.32 -11.51
C THR A 234 14.78 17.54 -12.89
N ALA A 235 15.65 16.64 -13.35
CA ALA A 235 16.26 16.68 -14.68
C ALA A 235 15.47 15.90 -15.75
N THR A 236 14.49 15.09 -15.35
CA THR A 236 13.56 14.36 -16.22
C THR A 236 12.22 15.11 -16.35
N GLY A 237 11.33 14.61 -17.21
CA GLY A 237 10.03 15.24 -17.42
C GLY A 237 10.05 16.57 -18.19
N ARG A 238 9.02 17.38 -17.94
CA ARG A 238 8.88 18.73 -18.47
C ARG A 238 10.04 19.60 -17.95
N PRO A 239 10.83 20.25 -18.81
CA PRO A 239 11.99 21.02 -18.36
C PRO A 239 11.64 22.07 -17.31
N ALA A 240 12.43 22.13 -16.24
CA ALA A 240 12.33 23.18 -15.22
C ALA A 240 12.37 24.57 -15.88
N GLY A 241 11.50 25.46 -15.41
CA GLY A 241 11.34 26.84 -15.86
C GLY A 241 10.56 27.01 -17.17
N SER A 242 10.15 25.92 -17.82
CA SER A 242 9.42 25.98 -19.10
C SER A 242 7.94 26.38 -18.97
N ARG A 243 7.40 26.37 -17.74
CA ARG A 243 6.03 26.73 -17.38
C ARG A 243 6.00 27.38 -16.00
N ARG A 244 4.88 28.01 -15.67
CA ARG A 244 4.70 28.78 -14.43
C ARG A 244 4.32 27.92 -13.23
N ILE A 245 3.62 26.81 -13.42
CA ILE A 245 3.25 25.89 -12.35
C ILE A 245 4.43 24.96 -12.07
N ASN A 246 4.85 24.89 -10.81
CA ASN A 246 6.01 24.14 -10.32
C ASN A 246 7.25 24.37 -11.20
N PRO A 247 7.72 25.63 -11.35
CA PRO A 247 8.77 25.97 -12.31
C PRO A 247 10.13 25.34 -11.97
N ASP A 248 10.30 24.81 -10.78
CA ASP A 248 11.50 24.17 -10.25
C ASP A 248 11.48 22.64 -10.37
N LEU A 249 10.35 22.04 -10.78
CA LEU A 249 10.21 20.60 -10.94
C LEU A 249 10.39 20.14 -12.39
N GLY A 250 10.89 18.92 -12.53
CA GLY A 250 10.74 18.09 -13.71
C GLY A 250 9.44 17.31 -13.59
N ASP A 251 8.39 17.75 -14.27
CA ASP A 251 7.07 17.10 -14.11
C ASP A 251 6.87 16.02 -15.19
N GLU A 252 6.59 14.78 -14.81
CA GLU A 252 6.26 13.70 -15.75
C GLU A 252 4.74 13.52 -15.90
N ALA A 253 3.96 13.96 -14.92
CA ALA A 253 2.53 13.73 -14.88
C ALA A 253 1.77 14.98 -14.41
N VAL A 254 0.57 15.18 -14.96
CA VAL A 254 -0.39 16.16 -14.46
C VAL A 254 -1.73 15.48 -14.31
N ILE A 255 -2.34 15.61 -13.14
CA ILE A 255 -3.75 15.28 -12.92
C ILE A 255 -4.52 16.56 -12.65
N GLY A 256 -5.78 16.61 -13.03
CA GLY A 256 -6.58 17.77 -12.73
C GLY A 256 -8.03 17.67 -13.16
N VAL A 257 -8.75 18.73 -12.89
CA VAL A 257 -10.14 18.96 -13.27
C VAL A 257 -10.22 20.32 -13.90
N SER A 258 -10.76 20.38 -15.11
CA SER A 258 -11.12 21.64 -15.73
C SER A 258 -12.61 21.88 -15.65
N TYR A 259 -13.03 23.14 -15.58
CA TYR A 259 -14.40 23.57 -15.82
C TYR A 259 -14.45 24.42 -17.09
N ASP A 260 -15.22 24.01 -18.08
CA ASP A 260 -15.48 24.80 -19.29
C ASP A 260 -16.88 25.45 -19.21
N PRO A 261 -16.99 26.80 -19.15
CA PRO A 261 -18.27 27.48 -19.11
C PRO A 261 -19.11 27.28 -20.38
N ALA A 262 -18.51 26.88 -21.51
CA ALA A 262 -19.23 26.60 -22.74
C ALA A 262 -20.01 25.27 -22.67
N THR A 263 -19.47 24.27 -21.98
CA THR A 263 -20.10 22.95 -21.80
C THR A 263 -20.80 22.80 -20.45
N ALA A 264 -20.50 23.71 -19.51
CA ALA A 264 -20.95 23.68 -18.11
C ALA A 264 -20.60 22.34 -17.41
N ALA A 265 -19.49 21.73 -17.79
CA ALA A 265 -19.04 20.44 -17.27
C ALA A 265 -17.70 20.57 -16.54
N TYR A 266 -17.55 19.77 -15.49
CA TYR A 266 -16.26 19.48 -14.89
C TYR A 266 -15.67 18.25 -15.57
N GLU A 267 -14.46 18.38 -16.09
CA GLU A 267 -13.78 17.37 -16.89
C GLU A 267 -12.48 16.97 -16.20
N PRO A 268 -12.41 15.75 -15.62
CA PRO A 268 -11.16 15.20 -15.13
C PRO A 268 -10.22 14.93 -16.30
N TYR A 269 -8.93 15.16 -16.10
CA TYR A 269 -7.92 14.82 -17.06
C TYR A 269 -6.65 14.31 -16.39
N PHE A 270 -5.91 13.49 -17.14
CA PHE A 270 -4.59 12.99 -16.79
C PHE A 270 -3.67 13.14 -17.99
N LEU A 271 -2.54 13.80 -17.81
CA LEU A 271 -1.54 14.05 -18.83
C LEU A 271 -0.21 13.45 -18.41
N VAL A 272 0.55 12.97 -19.39
CA VAL A 272 1.91 12.46 -19.19
C VAL A 272 2.84 13.21 -20.15
N TRP A 273 4.05 13.50 -19.69
CA TRP A 273 5.06 14.16 -20.50
C TRP A 273 5.64 13.20 -21.54
N ASP A 274 5.59 13.58 -22.82
CA ASP A 274 6.30 12.91 -23.89
C ASP A 274 7.59 13.67 -24.22
N ALA A 275 8.72 13.14 -23.73
CA ALA A 275 10.04 13.72 -23.97
C ALA A 275 10.44 13.72 -25.46
N THR A 276 9.88 12.82 -26.27
CA THR A 276 10.16 12.75 -27.72
C THR A 276 9.48 13.89 -28.46
N GLN A 277 8.27 14.24 -28.04
CA GLN A 277 7.46 15.31 -28.65
C GLN A 277 7.64 16.66 -27.95
N ALA A 278 8.28 16.67 -26.77
CA ALA A 278 8.37 17.82 -25.87
C ALA A 278 6.99 18.42 -25.58
N SER A 279 6.00 17.57 -25.36
CA SER A 279 4.60 17.95 -25.17
C SER A 279 3.90 17.10 -24.12
N TRP A 280 2.83 17.64 -23.56
CA TRP A 280 1.87 16.88 -22.76
C TRP A 280 0.95 16.11 -23.70
N ILE A 281 0.82 14.80 -23.45
CA ILE A 281 -0.13 13.94 -24.13
C ILE A 281 -1.14 13.40 -23.11
N SER A 282 -2.35 13.06 -23.56
CA SER A 282 -3.31 12.34 -22.72
C SER A 282 -2.66 11.08 -22.18
N GLY A 283 -2.71 10.93 -20.85
CA GLY A 283 -2.20 9.75 -20.19
C GLY A 283 -3.00 8.51 -20.60
N PRO A 284 -2.38 7.32 -20.61
CA PRO A 284 -3.11 6.05 -20.77
C PRO A 284 -4.14 5.85 -19.65
N GLU A 285 -5.21 5.09 -19.90
CA GLU A 285 -6.23 4.73 -18.87
C GLU A 285 -5.62 4.04 -17.63
N ARG A 286 -4.40 3.51 -17.75
CA ARG A 286 -3.52 3.08 -16.66
C ARG A 286 -2.17 3.79 -16.84
N GLY A 287 -1.81 4.69 -15.94
CA GLY A 287 -0.64 5.55 -16.00
C GLY A 287 0.72 4.84 -16.00
N ARG A 288 1.76 5.62 -16.27
CA ARG A 288 3.14 5.13 -16.33
C ARG A 288 3.69 4.86 -14.92
N ALA A 289 4.59 3.89 -14.86
CA ALA A 289 5.28 3.51 -13.64
C ALA A 289 6.39 4.51 -13.28
N ALA A 290 6.52 4.79 -11.98
CA ALA A 290 7.72 5.37 -11.39
C ALA A 290 8.33 4.31 -10.47
N GLY A 291 9.49 3.77 -10.85
CA GLY A 291 10.05 2.59 -10.18
C GLY A 291 9.13 1.36 -10.30
N ASP A 292 8.98 0.61 -9.20
CA ASP A 292 8.19 -0.64 -9.14
C ASP A 292 6.67 -0.42 -8.98
N ARG A 293 6.19 0.84 -8.94
CA ARG A 293 4.78 1.17 -8.69
C ARG A 293 4.10 1.76 -9.92
N LEU A 294 2.87 1.32 -10.19
CA LEU A 294 2.08 1.75 -11.34
C LEU A 294 1.08 2.83 -10.91
N LEU A 295 1.07 3.98 -11.57
CA LEU A 295 0.06 5.01 -11.32
C LEU A 295 -1.23 4.63 -12.06
N SER A 296 -2.20 3.99 -11.41
CA SER A 296 -3.31 3.36 -12.14
C SER A 296 -4.59 4.18 -12.17
N ARG A 297 -4.85 5.06 -11.18
CA ARG A 297 -6.18 5.66 -11.00
C ARG A 297 -6.19 7.10 -10.49
N PHE A 298 -7.09 7.88 -11.07
CA PHE A 298 -7.42 9.25 -10.67
C PHE A 298 -8.93 9.37 -10.42
N ALA A 299 -9.30 9.90 -9.25
CA ALA A 299 -10.69 10.14 -8.88
C ALA A 299 -10.92 11.63 -8.58
N VAL A 300 -12.07 12.14 -9.01
CA VAL A 300 -12.55 13.47 -8.62
C VAL A 300 -13.79 13.29 -7.76
N ILE A 301 -13.73 13.77 -6.53
CA ILE A 301 -14.88 13.73 -5.63
C ILE A 301 -15.65 15.03 -5.82
N GLN A 302 -16.82 14.93 -6.45
CA GLN A 302 -17.82 16.00 -6.47
C GLN A 302 -19.04 15.50 -5.71
N ASP A 303 -19.50 16.28 -4.72
CA ASP A 303 -20.70 16.01 -3.91
C ASP A 303 -20.65 14.72 -3.05
N LEU A 304 -20.43 14.88 -1.73
CA LEU A 304 -20.63 13.83 -0.70
C LEU A 304 -22.13 13.47 -0.47
N LYS A 305 -22.97 13.63 -1.50
CA LYS A 305 -24.37 13.22 -1.49
C LYS A 305 -24.71 12.40 -2.72
N GLY A 306 -24.15 11.21 -2.75
CA GLY A 306 -24.77 10.08 -3.44
C GLY A 306 -23.86 9.39 -4.43
N PHE A 307 -22.81 8.74 -3.94
CA PHE A 307 -22.38 7.40 -4.35
C PHE A 307 -21.79 6.69 -3.14
#